data_AF-A0A7C1BV46-F1
#
_entry.id   AF-A0A7C1BV46-F1
#
_cell.length_a   1.000
_cell.length_b   1.000
_cell.length_c   1.000
_cell.angle_alpha   90.00
_cell.angle_beta   90.00
_cell.angle_gamma   90.00
#
_symmetry.space_group_name_H-M   'P 1'
#
loop_
_entity.id
_entity.type
_entity.pdbx_description
1 polymer ?
#
loop_
_entity_poly.entity_id
_entity_poly.type
_entity_poly.pdbx_seq_one_letter_code
_entity_poly.pdbx_strand_id
1 'polypeptide(L)'
;MLFSRGPKLRKKDFYNRERELRLFLNGIEAGEGLIVIYGVRRIGKTSLVHVGLSELNIPFIPIDVRRFSGDPSFLTPPTLLQMVDEVLKRYEKLWGKV
;
A
#
# COMPACT_ATOMS: atom_id res chain seq x y z
N MET A 1 -11.42 2.65 -12.91
CA MET A 1 -12.89 2.63 -13.00
C MET A 1 -13.47 2.34 -11.63
N LEU A 2 -14.57 2.99 -11.27
CA LEU A 2 -15.24 2.86 -9.96
C LEU A 2 -15.55 1.41 -9.59
N PHE A 3 -15.99 0.59 -10.54
CA PHE A 3 -16.40 -0.80 -10.30
C PHE A 3 -15.32 -1.86 -10.59
N SER A 4 -14.06 -1.48 -10.85
CA SER A 4 -12.98 -2.46 -10.99
C SER A 4 -12.75 -3.25 -9.69
N ARG A 5 -12.45 -4.56 -9.80
CA ARG A 5 -12.25 -5.45 -8.64
C ARG A 5 -10.97 -5.18 -7.86
N GLY A 6 -9.93 -4.66 -8.52
CA GLY A 6 -8.64 -4.36 -7.91
C GLY A 6 -8.65 -3.12 -7.01
N PRO A 7 -7.59 -2.93 -6.20
CA PRO A 7 -7.39 -1.69 -5.47
C PRO A 7 -7.45 -0.46 -6.39
N LYS A 8 -7.97 0.65 -5.87
CA LYS A 8 -8.01 1.92 -6.60
C LYS A 8 -6.69 2.64 -6.44
N LEU A 9 -6.26 3.30 -7.51
CA LEU A 9 -5.03 4.11 -7.54
C LEU A 9 -5.30 5.61 -7.68
N ARG A 10 -6.52 5.98 -8.09
CA ARG A 10 -6.90 7.37 -8.36
C ARG A 10 -8.10 7.75 -7.50
N LYS A 11 -8.08 8.96 -6.94
CA LYS A 11 -9.17 9.46 -6.09
C LYS A 11 -10.54 9.43 -6.78
N LYS A 12 -10.60 9.79 -8.07
CA LYS A 12 -11.84 9.71 -8.87
C LYS A 12 -12.47 8.32 -8.99
N ASP A 13 -11.68 7.26 -8.77
CA ASP A 13 -12.16 5.87 -8.79
C ASP A 13 -12.46 5.32 -7.38
N PHE A 14 -12.24 6.12 -6.32
CA PHE A 14 -12.36 5.73 -4.92
C PHE A 14 -13.53 6.47 -4.26
N TYR A 15 -14.66 5.78 -4.18
CA TYR A 15 -15.91 6.33 -3.67
C TYR A 15 -15.87 6.53 -2.15
N ASN A 16 -16.27 7.72 -1.70
CA ASN A 16 -16.35 8.09 -0.29
C ASN A 16 -14.95 7.97 0.38
N ARG A 17 -14.83 8.07 1.71
CA ARG A 17 -13.55 7.99 2.48
C ARG A 17 -12.72 9.26 2.53
N GLU A 18 -13.31 10.41 2.26
CA GLU A 18 -12.62 11.71 2.32
C GLU A 18 -12.06 11.98 3.70
N ARG A 19 -12.77 11.56 4.76
CA ARG A 19 -12.31 11.72 6.15
C ARG A 19 -11.10 10.85 6.43
N GLU A 20 -11.16 9.56 6.12
CA GLU A 20 -10.06 8.62 6.35
C GLU A 20 -8.84 8.95 5.50
N LEU A 21 -9.05 9.40 4.26
CA LEU A 21 -7.97 9.87 3.40
C LEU A 21 -7.30 11.10 4.03
N ARG A 22 -8.06 12.10 4.51
CA ARG A 22 -7.48 13.25 5.21
C ARG A 22 -6.68 12.85 6.45
N LEU A 23 -7.20 11.94 7.28
CA LEU A 23 -6.47 11.46 8.46
C LEU A 23 -5.16 10.77 8.09
N PHE A 24 -5.17 9.96 7.03
CA PHE A 24 -3.97 9.30 6.52
C PHE A 24 -2.92 10.30 6.03
N LEU A 25 -3.35 11.30 5.23
CA LEU A 25 -2.46 12.35 4.72
C LEU A 25 -1.86 13.18 5.85
N ASN A 26 -2.67 13.60 6.83
CA ASN A 26 -2.19 14.37 7.97
C ASN A 26 -1.13 13.60 8.78
N GLY A 27 -1.28 12.29 8.95
CA GLY A 27 -0.28 11.46 9.62
C GLY A 27 1.05 11.42 8.86
N ILE A 28 0.99 11.34 7.53
CA ILE A 28 2.20 11.40 6.69
C ILE A 28 2.87 12.78 6.81
N GLU A 29 2.11 13.86 6.70
CA GLU A 29 2.61 15.24 6.80
C GLU A 29 3.21 15.54 8.17
N ALA A 30 2.66 14.97 9.24
CA ALA A 30 3.20 15.06 10.59
C ALA A 30 4.48 14.25 10.81
N GLY A 31 4.87 13.40 9.85
CA GLY A 31 6.07 12.56 9.96
C GLY A 31 5.87 11.32 10.84
N GLU A 32 4.65 10.81 10.98
CA GLU A 32 4.36 9.63 11.79
C GLU A 32 5.12 8.40 11.26
N GLY A 33 5.96 7.80 12.10
CA GLY A 33 6.79 6.65 11.72
C GLY A 33 6.02 5.34 11.53
N LEU A 34 4.78 5.27 12.04
CA LEU A 34 3.90 4.11 11.89
C LEU A 34 2.44 4.56 11.81
N ILE A 35 1.79 4.26 10.69
CA ILE A 35 0.36 4.51 10.50
C ILE A 35 -0.35 3.18 10.30
N VAL A 36 -1.29 2.86 11.19
CA VAL A 36 -2.05 1.60 11.15
C VAL A 36 -3.43 1.82 10.56
N ILE A 37 -3.72 1.17 9.43
CA ILE A 37 -5.03 1.18 8.79
C ILE A 37 -5.72 -0.17 9.01
N TYR A 38 -6.75 -0.19 9.84
CA TYR A 38 -7.47 -1.40 10.22
C TYR A 38 -8.92 -1.41 9.71
N GLY A 39 -9.60 -2.55 9.86
CA GLY A 39 -11.00 -2.75 9.44
C GLY A 39 -11.23 -4.07 8.71
N VAL A 40 -12.48 -4.38 8.37
CA VAL A 40 -12.87 -5.67 7.78
C VAL A 40 -12.29 -5.92 6.38
N ARG A 41 -12.22 -7.19 5.96
CA ARG A 41 -11.74 -7.56 4.61
C ARG A 41 -12.64 -6.92 3.55
N ARG A 42 -12.03 -6.46 2.45
CA ARG A 42 -12.70 -5.80 1.31
C ARG A 42 -13.36 -4.44 1.58
N ILE A 43 -13.06 -3.78 2.70
CA ILE A 43 -13.57 -2.43 3.00
C ILE A 43 -12.87 -1.29 2.20
N GLY A 44 -11.78 -1.59 1.50
CA GLY A 44 -11.04 -0.61 0.69
C GLY A 44 -9.72 -0.11 1.29
N LYS A 45 -9.19 -0.74 2.34
CA LYS A 45 -7.92 -0.33 3.00
C LYS A 45 -6.75 -0.15 2.02
N THR A 46 -6.50 -1.14 1.16
CA THR A 46 -5.43 -1.08 0.16
C THR A 46 -5.64 0.07 -0.84
N SER A 47 -6.88 0.32 -1.24
CA SER A 47 -7.21 1.47 -2.10
C SER A 47 -6.94 2.80 -1.39
N LEU A 48 -7.26 2.93 -0.10
CA LEU A 48 -7.01 4.14 0.68
C LEU A 48 -5.52 4.49 0.71
N VAL A 49 -4.66 3.49 0.98
CA VAL A 49 -3.20 3.66 0.98
C VAL A 49 -2.72 4.07 -0.40
N HIS A 50 -3.07 3.33 -1.45
CA HIS A 50 -2.59 3.62 -2.79
C HIS A 50 -3.05 4.98 -3.30
N VAL A 51 -4.32 5.34 -3.09
CA VAL A 51 -4.85 6.65 -3.47
C VAL A 51 -4.11 7.75 -2.71
N GLY A 52 -3.97 7.65 -1.39
CA GLY A 52 -3.30 8.68 -0.60
C GLY A 52 -1.85 8.91 -1.01
N LEU A 53 -1.06 7.83 -1.15
CA LEU A 53 0.33 7.92 -1.56
C LEU A 53 0.49 8.42 -3.01
N SER A 54 -0.43 8.03 -3.90
CA SER A 54 -0.45 8.51 -5.29
C SER A 54 -0.79 10.01 -5.38
N GLU A 55 -1.73 10.50 -4.58
CA GLU A 55 -2.09 11.93 -4.56
C GLU A 55 -0.94 12.80 -4.02
N LEU A 56 -0.12 12.27 -3.10
CA LEU A 56 1.08 12.94 -2.60
C LEU A 56 2.31 12.78 -3.50
N ASN A 57 2.20 12.01 -4.60
CA ASN A 57 3.35 11.60 -5.43
C ASN A 57 4.51 10.99 -4.62
N ILE A 58 4.20 10.31 -3.52
CA ILE A 58 5.20 9.66 -2.67
C ILE A 58 5.55 8.32 -3.32
N PRO A 59 6.83 8.04 -3.64
CA PRO A 59 7.26 6.70 -4.03
C PRO A 59 7.06 5.73 -2.88
N PHE A 60 6.47 4.57 -3.15
CA PHE A 60 6.26 3.54 -2.13
C PHE A 60 6.42 2.14 -2.71
N ILE A 61 6.78 1.20 -1.84
CA ILE A 61 6.91 -0.22 -2.15
C ILE A 61 5.80 -0.98 -1.42
N PRO A 62 4.78 -1.51 -2.13
CA PRO A 62 3.76 -2.31 -1.49
C PRO A 62 4.29 -3.72 -1.20
N ILE A 63 4.32 -4.11 0.07
CA ILE A 63 4.72 -5.45 0.51
C ILE A 63 3.46 -6.24 0.89
N ASP A 64 3.09 -7.23 0.08
CA ASP A 64 1.91 -8.05 0.31
C ASP A 64 2.24 -9.30 1.15
N VAL A 65 2.06 -9.19 2.46
CA VAL A 65 2.30 -10.29 3.42
C VAL A 65 1.10 -11.24 3.55
N ARG A 66 0.01 -11.05 2.78
CA ARG A 66 -1.20 -11.90 2.89
C ARG A 66 -0.92 -13.36 2.57
N ARG A 67 0.13 -13.67 1.81
CA ARG A 67 0.57 -15.05 1.52
C ARG A 67 0.96 -15.84 2.78
N PHE A 68 1.31 -15.17 3.87
CA PHE A 68 1.66 -15.79 5.16
C PHE A 68 0.49 -15.83 6.16
N SER A 69 -0.73 -15.47 5.74
CA SER A 69 -1.88 -15.44 6.66
C SER A 69 -2.29 -16.82 7.19
N GLY A 70 -1.94 -17.91 6.50
CA GLY A 70 -2.20 -19.27 6.95
C GLY A 70 -1.26 -19.73 8.07
N ASP A 71 -0.01 -19.27 8.05
CA ASP A 71 0.98 -19.53 9.09
C ASP A 71 1.95 -18.33 9.18
N PRO A 72 1.73 -17.43 10.15
CA PRO A 72 2.57 -16.25 10.34
C PRO A 72 4.01 -16.54 10.73
N SER A 73 4.35 -17.76 11.16
CA SER A 73 5.73 -18.12 11.53
C SER A 73 6.72 -18.01 10.36
N PHE A 74 6.22 -18.13 9.12
CA PHE A 74 7.00 -17.92 7.91
C PHE A 74 7.32 -16.45 7.64
N LEU A 75 6.70 -15.48 8.34
CA LEU A 75 7.02 -14.07 8.20
C LEU A 75 8.26 -13.71 9.03
N THR A 76 9.41 -14.15 8.56
CA THR A 76 10.71 -13.91 9.20
C THR A 76 11.43 -12.70 8.59
N PRO A 77 12.41 -12.08 9.28
CA PRO A 77 13.21 -11.00 8.69
C PRO A 77 13.89 -11.37 7.36
N PRO A 78 14.51 -12.57 7.20
CA PRO A 78 15.04 -12.98 5.90
C PRO A 78 13.96 -13.07 4.81
N THR A 79 12.78 -13.59 5.15
CA THR A 79 11.66 -13.66 4.20
C THR A 79 11.22 -12.27 3.75
N LEU A 80 11.09 -11.32 4.68
CA LEU A 80 10.76 -9.92 4.37
C LEU A 80 11.81 -9.27 3.45
N LEU A 81 13.10 -9.47 3.72
CA LEU A 81 14.19 -8.96 2.87
C LEU A 81 14.09 -9.51 1.44
N GLN A 82 13.81 -10.80 1.29
CA GLN A 82 13.59 -11.41 -0.02
C GLN A 82 12.39 -10.78 -0.74
N MET A 83 11.29 -10.48 -0.03
CA MET A 83 10.14 -9.80 -0.65
C MET A 83 10.51 -8.40 -1.15
N VAL A 84 11.29 -7.65 -0.38
CA VAL A 84 11.73 -6.31 -0.77
C VAL A 84 12.61 -6.39 -2.01
N ASP A 85 13.59 -7.29 -2.03
CA ASP A 85 14.48 -7.52 -3.17
C ASP A 85 13.69 -7.93 -4.44
N GLU A 86 12.71 -8.83 -4.31
CA GLU A 86 11.81 -9.21 -5.40
C GLU A 86 11.07 -8.00 -5.98
N VAL A 87 10.62 -7.08 -5.14
CA VAL A 87 9.92 -5.87 -5.60
C VAL A 87 10.89 -4.90 -6.25
N LEU A 88 12.05 -4.64 -5.64
CA LEU A 88 13.07 -3.73 -6.19
C LEU A 88 13.55 -4.18 -7.58
N LYS A 89 13.84 -5.47 -7.76
CA LYS A 89 14.20 -6.04 -9.07
C LYS A 89 13.14 -5.82 -10.15
N ARG A 90 11.85 -5.83 -9.79
CA ARG A 90 10.77 -5.51 -10.73
C ARG A 90 10.77 -4.04 -11.11
N TYR A 91 11.05 -3.15 -10.17
CA TYR A 91 11.16 -1.71 -10.44
C TYR A 91 12.35 -1.40 -11.36
N GLU A 92 13.54 -1.94 -11.10
CA GLU A 92 14.73 -1.76 -11.94
C GLU A 92 14.46 -2.21 -13.40
N LYS A 93 13.75 -3.32 -13.57
CA LYS A 93 13.38 -3.83 -14.90
C LYS A 93 12.42 -2.91 -15.66
N LEU A 94 11.55 -2.17 -14.96
CA LEU A 94 10.54 -1.30 -15.55
C LEU A 94 11.08 0.08 -15.93
N TRP A 95 12.08 0.59 -15.21
CA TRP A 95 12.60 1.95 -15.38
C TRP A 95 13.99 2.01 -16.01
N GLY A 96 14.61 0.85 -16.29
CA GLY A 96 16.04 0.79 -16.57
C GLY A 96 16.84 0.97 -15.27
N LYS A 97 18.09 0.49 -15.25
CA LYS A 97 18.98 0.71 -14.09
C LYS A 97 19.01 2.21 -13.76
N VAL A 98 18.57 2.56 -12.56
CA VAL A 98 18.89 3.85 -11.93
C VAL A 98 20.39 3.90 -11.69
#